data_AF-A0A024WJC4-F1
#
_entry.id   AF-A0A024WJC4-F1
#
_cell.length_a   1.000
_cell.length_b   1.000
_cell.length_c   1.000
_cell.angle_alpha   90.00
_cell.angle_beta   90.00
_cell.angle_gamma   90.00
#
_symmetry.space_group_name_H-M   'P 1'
#
loop_
_entity.id
_entity.type
_entity.pdbx_description
1 polymer ?
#
loop_
_entity_poly.entity_id
_entity_poly.type
_entity_poly.pdbx_seq_one_letter_code
_entity_poly.pdbx_strand_id
1 'polypeptide(L)'
;MIWEFDDNMDNCLDYDEIYFLYLRCVNDKKKQVPSDLYNIIQFFMFDYEMNGYITVEKTLQILYVRFGREKMDQEVQEIFGDKYEDESGVEKQIFLKEYLENEKKRIRKYRSENPKKGGKS
;
A
#
# COMPACT_ATOMS: atom_id res chain seq x y z
N MET A 1 10.40 -11.40 2.82
CA MET A 1 10.40 -9.93 2.90
C MET A 1 11.77 -9.33 2.67
N ILE A 2 12.76 -9.42 3.60
CA ILE A 2 14.10 -8.81 3.36
C ILE A 2 14.76 -9.40 2.10
N TRP A 3 14.83 -10.72 2.01
CA TRP A 3 15.35 -11.48 0.86
C TRP A 3 14.73 -11.17 -0.50
N GLU A 4 13.58 -10.49 -0.55
CA GLU A 4 12.93 -10.13 -1.83
C GLU A 4 13.55 -8.88 -2.46
N PHE A 5 14.32 -8.11 -1.69
CA PHE A 5 14.86 -6.80 -2.06
C PHE A 5 16.33 -6.60 -1.66
N ASP A 6 16.93 -7.56 -0.97
CA ASP A 6 18.36 -7.64 -0.70
C ASP A 6 19.08 -8.06 -1.99
N ASP A 7 19.44 -7.07 -2.81
CA ASP A 7 20.08 -7.25 -4.13
C ASP A 7 21.58 -7.54 -3.96
N ASN A 8 22.20 -7.08 -2.86
CA ASN A 8 23.63 -7.23 -2.57
C ASN A 8 23.99 -8.51 -1.75
N MET A 9 22.97 -9.23 -1.25
CA MET A 9 23.04 -10.46 -0.44
C MET A 9 23.75 -10.29 0.92
N ASP A 10 23.71 -9.10 1.52
CA ASP A 10 24.32 -8.83 2.82
C ASP A 10 23.40 -9.14 4.01
N ASN A 11 22.18 -9.60 3.75
CA ASN A 11 21.10 -9.88 4.72
C ASN A 11 20.51 -8.63 5.39
N CYS A 12 20.86 -7.44 4.92
CA CYS A 12 20.34 -6.16 5.38
C CYS A 12 19.62 -5.47 4.20
N LEU A 13 18.97 -4.35 4.49
CA LEU A 13 18.49 -3.46 3.45
C LEU A 13 19.17 -2.12 3.63
N ASP A 14 19.89 -1.68 2.61
CA ASP A 14 20.45 -0.34 2.58
C ASP A 14 19.43 0.70 2.08
N TYR A 15 19.85 1.97 2.06
CA TYR A 15 18.98 3.05 1.63
C TYR A 15 18.54 2.91 0.17
N ASP A 16 19.45 2.50 -0.71
CA ASP A 16 19.18 2.40 -2.14
C ASP A 16 18.20 1.25 -2.40
N GLU A 17 18.34 0.11 -1.71
CA GLU A 17 17.42 -1.02 -1.80
C GLU A 17 16.01 -0.64 -1.32
N ILE A 18 15.88 0.09 -0.21
CA ILE A 18 14.59 0.60 0.27
C ILE A 18 14.00 1.63 -0.71
N TYR A 19 14.83 2.50 -1.27
CA TYR A 19 14.42 3.48 -2.28
C TYR A 19 13.92 2.80 -3.57
N PHE A 20 14.63 1.79 -4.06
CA PHE A 20 14.22 1.03 -5.23
C PHE A 20 12.99 0.17 -4.96
N LEU A 21 12.85 -0.43 -3.78
CA LEU A 21 11.62 -1.08 -3.33
C LEU A 21 10.43 -0.11 -3.46
N TYR A 22 10.56 1.10 -2.90
CA TYR A 22 9.52 2.12 -2.98
C TYR A 22 9.15 2.46 -4.43
N LEU A 23 10.16 2.75 -5.27
CA LEU A 23 9.93 3.09 -6.67
C LEU A 23 9.30 1.94 -7.47
N ARG A 24 9.73 0.69 -7.26
CA ARG A 24 9.20 -0.49 -7.93
C ARG A 24 7.72 -0.68 -7.56
N CYS A 25 7.37 -0.60 -6.28
CA CYS A 25 5.99 -0.79 -5.81
C CYS A 25 5.05 0.34 -6.25
N VAL A 26 5.48 1.60 -6.19
CA VAL A 26 4.65 2.74 -6.64
C VAL A 26 4.36 2.66 -8.14
N ASN A 27 5.34 2.21 -8.94
CA ASN A 27 5.17 2.08 -10.39
C ASN A 27 4.55 0.74 -10.83
N ASP A 28 4.30 -0.19 -9.91
CA ASP A 28 3.76 -1.51 -10.22
C ASP A 28 2.24 -1.48 -10.45
N LYS A 29 1.87 -1.06 -11.65
CA LYS A 29 0.47 -1.07 -12.13
C LYS A 29 -0.13 -2.47 -12.23
N LYS A 30 0.70 -3.52 -12.30
CA LYS A 30 0.25 -4.90 -12.53
C LYS A 30 0.22 -5.76 -11.26
N LYS A 31 0.59 -5.20 -10.10
CA LYS A 31 0.61 -5.89 -8.79
C LYS A 31 1.39 -7.23 -8.85
N GLN A 32 2.53 -7.20 -9.54
CA GLN A 32 3.44 -8.33 -9.77
C GLN A 32 4.63 -8.35 -8.79
N VAL A 33 5.03 -7.19 -8.28
CA VAL A 33 6.13 -7.06 -7.33
C VAL A 33 5.62 -7.47 -5.93
N PRO A 34 6.42 -8.20 -5.13
CA PRO A 34 6.12 -8.38 -3.71
C PRO A 34 5.94 -7.02 -3.03
N SER A 35 4.90 -6.83 -2.23
CA SER A 35 4.58 -5.51 -1.65
C SER A 35 4.40 -5.52 -0.14
N ASP A 36 4.66 -6.64 0.53
CA ASP A 36 4.38 -6.77 1.96
C ASP A 36 5.24 -5.79 2.79
N LEU A 37 6.54 -5.71 2.50
CA LEU A 37 7.43 -4.75 3.17
C LEU A 37 7.09 -3.30 2.80
N TYR A 38 6.80 -3.04 1.53
CA TYR A 38 6.35 -1.73 1.07
C TYR A 38 5.07 -1.27 1.80
N ASN A 39 4.10 -2.17 1.97
CA ASN A 39 2.84 -1.86 2.65
C ASN A 39 3.07 -1.47 4.11
N ILE A 40 3.99 -2.16 4.81
CA ILE A 40 4.36 -1.79 6.18
C ILE A 40 4.99 -0.40 6.22
N ILE A 41 5.96 -0.13 5.34
CA ILE A 41 6.62 1.18 5.26
C ILE A 41 5.59 2.28 4.93
N GLN A 42 4.71 2.04 3.96
CA GLN A 42 3.66 2.99 3.59
C GLN A 42 2.72 3.30 4.76
N PHE A 43 2.35 2.30 5.57
CA PHE A 43 1.54 2.54 6.76
C PHE A 43 2.23 3.50 7.74
N PHE A 44 3.54 3.32 7.98
CA PHE A 44 4.29 4.25 8.82
C PHE A 44 4.47 5.63 8.21
N MET A 45 4.52 5.75 6.88
CA MET A 45 4.49 7.06 6.23
C MET A 45 3.17 7.79 6.47
N PHE A 46 2.04 7.06 6.51
CA PHE A 46 0.73 7.62 6.82
C PHE A 46 0.57 7.97 8.31
N ASP A 47 1.06 7.11 9.21
CA ASP A 47 1.03 7.34 10.66
C ASP A 47 2.28 8.07 11.16
N TYR A 48 2.48 9.30 10.69
CA TYR A 48 3.67 10.09 11.03
C TYR A 48 3.82 10.36 12.53
N GLU A 49 2.70 10.36 13.27
CA GLU A 49 2.64 10.58 14.73
C GLU A 49 2.91 9.30 15.53
N MET A 50 2.97 8.14 14.86
CA MET A 50 3.15 6.82 15.48
C MET A 50 2.05 6.46 16.49
N ASN A 51 0.79 6.82 16.19
CA ASN A 51 -0.35 6.51 17.06
C ASN A 51 -0.83 5.04 16.91
N GLY A 52 -0.32 4.30 15.92
CA GLY A 52 -0.69 2.93 15.59
C GLY A 52 -1.91 2.80 14.67
N TYR A 53 -2.45 3.92 14.19
CA TYR A 53 -3.62 3.96 13.30
C TYR A 53 -3.50 5.08 12.28
N ILE A 54 -4.16 4.88 11.14
CA ILE A 54 -4.32 5.88 10.08
C ILE A 54 -5.78 6.28 9.96
N THR A 55 -6.00 7.53 9.56
CA THR A 55 -7.31 8.06 9.18
C THR A 55 -7.26 8.62 7.77
N VAL A 56 -8.41 8.94 7.16
CA VAL A 56 -8.44 9.45 5.80
C VAL A 56 -7.58 10.70 5.72
N GLU A 57 -7.81 11.67 6.63
CA GLU A 57 -7.06 12.93 6.70
C GLU A 57 -5.54 12.71 6.70
N LYS A 58 -5.04 11.82 7.55
CA LYS A 58 -3.60 11.51 7.67
C LYS A 58 -3.00 10.99 6.36
N THR A 59 -3.78 10.29 5.55
CA THR A 59 -3.28 9.73 4.27
C THR A 59 -3.31 10.72 3.11
N LEU A 60 -4.12 11.78 3.17
CA LEU A 60 -4.41 12.65 2.03
C LEU A 60 -3.16 13.30 1.43
N GLN A 61 -2.25 13.82 2.25
CA GLN A 61 -1.07 14.53 1.76
C GLN A 61 -0.18 13.61 0.89
N ILE A 62 0.08 12.40 1.36
CA ILE A 62 0.89 11.42 0.63
C ILE A 62 0.18 10.96 -0.64
N LEU A 63 -1.12 10.69 -0.56
CA LEU A 63 -1.91 10.28 -1.73
C LEU A 63 -1.97 11.38 -2.79
N TYR A 64 -2.13 12.64 -2.38
CA TYR A 64 -2.14 13.79 -3.28
C TYR A 64 -0.82 13.93 -4.05
N VAL A 65 0.32 13.81 -3.37
CA VAL A 65 1.64 13.88 -4.02
C VAL A 65 1.85 12.71 -4.98
N ARG A 66 1.36 11.51 -4.66
CA ARG A 66 1.56 10.31 -5.47
C ARG A 66 0.66 10.22 -6.71
N PHE A 67 -0.61 10.57 -6.55
CA PHE A 67 -1.64 10.27 -7.55
C PHE A 67 -2.30 11.52 -8.14
N GLY A 68 -2.06 12.69 -7.54
CA GLY A 68 -2.79 13.91 -7.84
C GLY A 68 -4.24 13.86 -7.36
N ARG A 69 -4.96 14.96 -7.58
CA ARG A 69 -6.35 15.11 -7.10
C ARG A 69 -7.30 14.10 -7.73
N GLU A 70 -7.13 13.79 -9.02
CA GLU A 70 -8.09 12.99 -9.81
C GLU A 70 -8.24 11.54 -9.31
N LYS A 71 -7.18 10.98 -8.73
CA LYS A 71 -7.12 9.58 -8.30
C LYS A 71 -7.08 9.40 -6.79
N MET A 72 -7.02 10.49 -6.05
CA MET A 72 -6.94 10.48 -4.59
C MET A 72 -8.17 9.80 -3.97
N ASP A 73 -9.37 10.20 -4.39
CA ASP A 73 -10.63 9.64 -3.84
C ASP A 73 -10.74 8.14 -4.09
N GLN A 74 -10.28 7.68 -5.26
CA GLN A 74 -10.23 6.26 -5.59
C GLN A 74 -9.28 5.49 -4.67
N GLU A 75 -8.08 6.03 -4.40
CA GLU A 75 -7.12 5.38 -3.51
C GLU A 75 -7.58 5.39 -2.04
N VAL A 76 -8.24 6.46 -1.60
CA VAL A 76 -8.86 6.51 -0.27
C VAL A 76 -9.94 5.43 -0.14
N GLN A 77 -10.81 5.28 -1.14
CA GLN A 77 -11.84 4.24 -1.14
C GLN A 77 -11.24 2.83 -1.13
N GLU A 78 -10.13 2.59 -1.83
CA GLU A 78 -9.44 1.30 -1.82
C GLU A 78 -8.81 0.97 -0.44
N ILE A 79 -8.30 1.98 0.27
CA ILE A 79 -7.70 1.78 1.61
C ILE A 79 -8.77 1.63 2.69
N PHE A 80 -9.77 2.52 2.69
CA PHE A 80 -10.74 2.67 3.79
C PHE A 80 -12.09 1.99 3.54
N GLY A 81 -12.44 1.71 2.28
CA GLY A 81 -13.75 1.22 1.84
C GLY A 81 -14.75 2.34 1.60
N ASP A 82 -16.05 1.99 1.56
CA ASP A 82 -17.13 2.93 1.22
C ASP A 82 -17.58 3.83 2.38
N LYS A 83 -17.11 3.56 3.60
CA LYS A 83 -17.46 4.30 4.81
C LYS A 83 -16.21 4.79 5.51
N TYR A 84 -16.12 6.11 5.65
CA TYR A 84 -15.01 6.82 6.31
C TYR A 84 -15.31 7.21 7.75
N GLU A 85 -16.51 6.90 8.24
CA GLU A 85 -16.95 7.19 9.60
C GLU A 85 -17.50 5.91 10.24
N ASP A 86 -17.37 5.82 11.56
CA ASP A 86 -18.04 4.80 12.36
C ASP A 86 -19.50 5.17 12.69
N GLU A 87 -20.20 4.30 13.41
CA GLU A 87 -21.62 4.53 13.80
C GLU A 87 -21.81 5.76 14.70
N SER A 88 -20.72 6.28 15.28
CA SER A 88 -20.73 7.46 16.16
C SER A 88 -20.40 8.75 15.40
N GLY A 89 -20.13 8.69 14.09
CA GLY A 89 -19.69 9.82 13.28
C GLY A 89 -18.23 10.20 13.49
N VAL A 90 -17.43 9.33 14.13
CA VAL A 90 -15.99 9.52 14.28
C VAL A 90 -15.28 8.98 13.05
N GLU A 91 -14.25 9.69 12.60
CA GLU A 91 -13.44 9.25 11.45
C GLU A 91 -12.88 7.85 11.69
N LYS A 92 -13.05 6.98 10.69
CA LYS A 92 -12.65 5.59 10.74
C LYS A 92 -11.14 5.47 10.90
N GLN A 93 -10.74 4.81 11.98
CA GLN A 93 -9.34 4.48 12.26
C GLN A 93 -9.02 3.08 11.74
N ILE A 94 -7.95 2.97 10.94
CA ILE A 94 -7.46 1.68 10.44
C ILE A 94 -6.11 1.39 11.09
N PHE A 95 -6.03 0.24 11.76
CA PHE A 95 -4.79 -0.26 12.34
C PHE A 95 -3.99 -1.07 11.31
N LEU A 96 -2.68 -1.21 11.53
CA LEU A 96 -1.76 -1.89 10.61
C LEU A 96 -2.28 -3.25 10.12
N LYS A 97 -2.85 -4.07 11.02
CA LYS A 97 -3.38 -5.39 10.65
C LYS A 97 -4.53 -5.29 9.64
N GLU A 98 -5.48 -4.39 9.85
CA GLU A 98 -6.60 -4.19 8.93
C GLU A 98 -6.10 -3.64 7.58
N TYR A 99 -5.20 -2.67 7.62
CA TYR A 99 -4.56 -2.11 6.43
C TYR A 99 -3.91 -3.18 5.55
N LEU A 100 -3.07 -4.05 6.15
CA LEU A 100 -2.39 -5.12 5.41
C LEU A 100 -3.37 -6.14 4.81
N GLU A 101 -4.47 -6.45 5.51
CA GLU A 101 -5.50 -7.34 4.97
C GLU A 101 -6.28 -6.70 3.82
N ASN A 102 -6.53 -5.38 3.86
CA ASN A 102 -7.15 -4.64 2.77
C ASN A 102 -6.25 -4.64 1.52
N GLU A 103 -4.95 -4.38 1.67
CA GLU A 103 -3.99 -4.44 0.56
C GLU A 103 -3.89 -5.85 -0.05
N LYS A 104 -3.88 -6.91 0.78
CA LYS A 104 -3.93 -8.30 0.28
C LYS A 104 -5.21 -8.59 -0.51
N LYS A 105 -6.36 -8.13 -0.02
CA LYS A 105 -7.65 -8.26 -0.74
C LYS A 105 -7.60 -7.53 -2.08
N ARG A 106 -7.05 -6.31 -2.12
CA ARG A 106 -6.86 -5.50 -3.33
C ARG A 106 -6.03 -6.24 -4.38
N ILE A 107 -4.89 -6.82 -3.99
CA ILE A 107 -4.02 -7.60 -4.89
C ILE A 107 -4.75 -8.85 -5.41
N ARG A 108 -5.48 -9.57 -4.54
CA ARG A 108 -6.25 -10.75 -4.93
C ARG A 108 -7.35 -10.41 -5.94
N LYS A 109 -8.11 -9.34 -5.68
CA LYS A 109 -9.16 -8.82 -6.57
C LYS A 109 -8.59 -8.47 -7.95
N TYR A 110 -7.49 -7.72 -7.98
CA TYR A 110 -6.82 -7.38 -9.24
C TYR A 110 -6.40 -8.62 -10.05
N ARG A 111 -5.84 -9.64 -9.38
CA ARG A 111 -5.40 -10.89 -10.01
C ARG A 111 -6.57 -11.75 -10.51
N SER A 112 -7.72 -11.75 -9.82
CA SER A 112 -8.92 -12.44 -10.30
C SER A 112 -9.53 -11.78 -11.53
N GLU A 113 -9.50 -10.45 -11.60
CA GLU A 113 -10.04 -9.67 -12.73
C GLU A 113 -9.08 -9.68 -13.94
N ASN A 114 -7.78 -9.86 -13.71
CA ASN A 114 -6.75 -9.85 -14.74
C ASN A 114 -5.93 -11.16 -14.75
N PRO A 115 -6.54 -12.31 -15.13
CA PRO A 115 -5.81 -13.57 -15.20
C PRO A 115 -4.65 -13.44 -16.20
N LYS A 116 -3.47 -13.95 -15.82
CA LYS A 116 -2.32 -14.02 -16.73
C LYS A 116 -2.78 -14.81 -17.97
N LYS A 117 -2.76 -14.19 -19.16
CA LYS A 117 -2.94 -14.91 -20.42
C LYS A 117 -1.85 -15.98 -20.46
N GLY A 118 -2.24 -17.24 -20.25
CA GLY A 118 -1.32 -18.36 -20.31
C GLY A 118 -0.64 -18.33 -21.67
N GLY A 119 0.67 -18.14 -21.67
CA GLY A 119 1.49 -18.38 -22.84
C GLY A 119 1.41 -19.86 -23.16
N LYS A 120 0.51 -20.23 -24.07
CA LYS A 120 0.70 -21.44 -24.87
C LYS A 120 1.80 -21.10 -25.87
N SER A 121 3.03 -21.48 -25.53
CA SER A 121 4.09 -21.69 -26.52
C SER A 121 4.36 -23.18 -26.62
#